data_AF-A0A5J5DDZ4-F1
#
_entry.id   AF-A0A5J5DDZ4-F1
#
_cell.length_a   1.000
_cell.length_b   1.000
_cell.length_c   1.000
_cell.angle_alpha   90.00
_cell.angle_beta   90.00
_cell.angle_gamma   90.00
#
_symmetry.space_group_name_H-M   'P 1'
#
loop_
_entity.id
_entity.type
_entity.pdbx_description
1 polymer ?
#
loop_
_entity_poly.entity_id
_entity_poly.type
_entity_poly.pdbx_seq_one_letter_code
_entity_poly.pdbx_strand_id
1 'polypeptide(L)' 'MSNFSMVPKEYMNHDKSPFFRKGVPGDWENHFSSEQRARFTSAIRKELEGESFSLPWSMD' A
#
# COMPACT_ATOMS: atom_id res chain seq x y z
N MET A 1 -0.31 6.48 -23.66
CA MET A 1 -0.59 5.13 -23.12
C MET A 1 -0.11 5.09 -21.69
N SER A 2 -1.03 5.13 -20.73
CA SER A 2 -0.69 5.38 -19.32
C SER A 2 -0.78 4.14 -18.43
N ASN A 3 -1.26 3.01 -18.95
CA ASN A 3 -1.37 1.73 -18.23
C ASN A 3 -0.13 0.83 -18.39
N PHE A 4 0.91 1.34 -19.05
CA PHE A 4 2.19 0.67 -19.29
C PHE A 4 2.11 -0.69 -20.01
N SER A 5 1.00 -1.04 -20.67
CA SER A 5 0.81 -2.36 -21.29
C SER A 5 1.73 -2.66 -22.49
N MET A 6 2.47 -1.66 -22.97
CA MET A 6 3.47 -1.82 -24.03
C MET A 6 4.90 -1.98 -23.51
N VAL A 7 5.12 -1.88 -22.19
CA VAL A 7 6.45 -2.10 -21.61
C VAL A 7 6.82 -3.57 -21.84
N PRO A 8 8.03 -3.85 -22.36
CA PRO A 8 8.47 -5.23 -22.56
C PRO A 8 8.42 -6.05 -21.27
N LYS A 9 8.10 -7.35 -21.40
CA LYS A 9 7.83 -8.24 -20.27
C LYS A 9 9.02 -8.42 -19.34
N GLU A 10 10.23 -8.20 -19.86
CA GLU A 10 11.50 -8.23 -19.12
C GLU A 10 11.55 -7.14 -18.04
N TYR A 11 10.87 -6.00 -18.26
CA TYR A 11 10.80 -4.89 -17.32
C TYR A 11 9.50 -4.90 -16.51
N MET A 12 8.38 -5.25 -17.14
CA MET A 12 7.07 -5.30 -16.47
C MET A 12 6.24 -6.48 -16.96
N ASN A 13 6.13 -7.51 -16.13
CA ASN A 13 5.32 -8.69 -16.44
C ASN A 13 3.87 -8.52 -15.92
N HIS A 14 3.01 -8.02 -16.81
CA HIS A 14 1.60 -7.77 -16.51
C HIS A 14 0.77 -9.05 -16.26
N ASP A 15 1.26 -10.23 -16.66
CA ASP A 15 0.60 -11.52 -16.35
C ASP A 15 0.74 -11.88 -14.87
N LYS A 16 1.78 -11.36 -14.18
CA LYS A 16 1.93 -11.53 -12.73
C LYS A 16 1.06 -10.54 -11.96
N SER A 17 1.10 -9.27 -12.37
CA SER A 17 0.23 -8.24 -11.82
C SER A 17 0.17 -7.05 -12.77
N PRO A 18 -1.01 -6.49 -13.06
CA PRO A 18 -1.12 -5.29 -13.88
C PRO A 18 -0.68 -4.06 -13.10
N PHE A 19 -0.13 -3.07 -13.82
CA PHE A 19 0.29 -1.78 -13.26
C PHE A 19 -0.85 -1.09 -12.49
N PHE A 20 -2.04 -1.00 -13.10
CA PHE A 20 -3.27 -0.61 -12.40
C PHE A 20 -3.90 -1.83 -11.75
N ARG A 21 -3.47 -2.14 -10.51
CA ARG A 21 -3.84 -3.38 -9.80
C ARG A 21 -5.31 -3.45 -9.36
N LYS A 22 -5.77 -2.47 -8.57
CA LYS A 22 -7.17 -2.38 -8.07
C LYS A 22 -7.71 -0.95 -8.08
N GLY A 23 -6.89 0.04 -7.72
CA GLY A 23 -7.27 1.45 -7.74
C GLY A 23 -8.26 1.85 -6.63
N VAL A 24 -8.19 1.22 -5.45
CA VAL A 24 -9.10 1.49 -4.33
C VAL A 24 -8.33 1.78 -3.04
N PRO A 25 -8.83 2.67 -2.16
CA PRO A 25 -8.28 2.86 -0.81
C PRO A 25 -8.57 1.64 0.07
N GLY A 26 -7.77 1.44 1.12
CA GLY A 26 -8.03 0.42 2.15
C GLY A 26 -7.65 -1.02 1.78
N ASP A 27 -7.22 -1.31 0.55
CA ASP A 27 -6.92 -2.70 0.15
C ASP A 27 -5.78 -3.36 0.94
N TRP A 28 -5.00 -2.59 1.71
CA TRP A 28 -4.02 -3.12 2.65
C TRP A 28 -4.66 -4.02 3.72
N GLU A 29 -5.91 -3.77 4.13
CA GLU A 29 -6.62 -4.58 5.12
C GLU A 29 -6.76 -6.05 4.68
N ASN A 30 -6.86 -6.30 3.38
CA ASN A 30 -6.94 -7.66 2.81
C ASN A 30 -5.58 -8.40 2.79
N HIS A 31 -4.48 -7.71 3.07
CA HIS A 31 -3.12 -8.25 2.94
C HIS A 31 -2.40 -8.36 4.29
N PHE A 32 -2.74 -7.52 5.26
CA PHE A 32 -2.14 -7.56 6.58
C PHE A 32 -2.80 -8.63 7.45
N SER A 33 -1.99 -9.50 8.05
CA SER A 33 -2.43 -10.26 9.23
C SER A 33 -2.56 -9.33 10.44
N SER A 34 -3.34 -9.74 11.44
CA SER A 34 -3.54 -8.97 12.68
C SER A 34 -2.22 -8.64 13.39
N GLU A 35 -1.25 -9.56 13.38
CA GLU A 35 0.07 -9.33 13.98
C GLU A 35 0.89 -8.29 13.21
N GLN A 36 0.93 -8.39 11.87
CA GLN A 36 1.62 -7.42 11.03
C GLN A 36 1.00 -6.03 11.17
N ARG A 37 -0.33 -5.96 11.24
CA ARG A 37 -1.06 -4.71 11.42
C ARG A 37 -0.68 -4.06 12.76
N ALA A 38 -0.69 -4.81 13.85
CA ALA A 38 -0.31 -4.30 15.17
C ALA A 38 1.14 -3.78 15.21
N ARG A 39 2.09 -4.55 14.64
CA ARG A 39 3.49 -4.13 14.53
C ARG A 39 3.64 -2.85 13.69
N PHE A 40 2.96 -2.77 12.56
CA PHE A 40 3.00 -1.60 11.67
C PHE A 40 2.40 -0.36 12.34
N THR A 41 1.24 -0.48 12.98
CA THR A 41 0.60 0.63 13.71
C THR A 41 1.52 1.17 14.81
N SER A 42 2.18 0.28 15.57
CA SER A 42 3.14 0.71 16.60
C SER A 42 4.35 1.43 16.01
N ALA A 43 4.87 0.98 14.87
CA ALA A 43 6.00 1.62 14.21
C ALA A 43 5.63 3.02 13.70
N ILE A 44 4.50 3.17 13.01
CA ILE A 44 4.06 4.47 12.49
C ILE A 44 3.75 5.45 13.61
N ARG A 45 3.10 5.01 14.69
CA ARG A 45 2.83 5.88 15.85
C ARG A 45 4.11 6.44 16.48
N LYS A 46 5.17 5.62 16.52
CA LYS A 46 6.48 6.03 17.01
C LYS A 46 7.18 7.01 16.06
N GLU A 47 7.15 6.74 14.76
CA GLU A 47 7.81 7.61 13.76
C GLU A 47 7.12 8.97 13.59
N LEU A 48 5.81 9.03 13.86
CA LEU A 48 5.03 10.27 13.80
C LEU A 48 4.88 10.94 15.17
N GLU A 49 5.64 10.50 16.19
CA GLU A 49 5.59 11.09 17.52
C GLU A 49 6.11 12.54 17.46
N GLY A 50 5.22 13.50 17.72
CA GLY A 50 5.54 14.94 17.68
C GLY A 50 5.12 15.66 16.40
N GLU A 51 4.61 14.95 15.40
CA GLU A 51 4.05 15.55 14.20
C GLU A 51 2.67 16.15 14.51
N SER A 52 2.38 17.34 13.97
CA SER A 52 1.13 18.06 14.23
C SER A 52 -0.02 17.67 13.28
N PHE A 53 0.18 16.70 12.40
CA PHE A 53 -0.80 16.27 11.41
C PHE A 53 -1.34 14.87 11.72
N SER A 54 -2.60 14.64 11.37
CA SER A 54 -3.22 13.33 11.43
C SER A 54 -3.20 12.65 10.06
N LEU A 55 -3.09 11.33 10.07
CA LEU A 55 -3.29 10.55 8.85
C LEU A 55 -4.78 10.55 8.49
N PRO A 56 -5.15 10.70 7.20
CA PRO A 56 -6.54 10.72 6.77
C PRO A 56 -7.21 9.33 6.78
N TRP A 57 -6.48 8.27 7.15
CA TRP A 57 -7.01 6.91 7.32
C TRP A 57 -6.89 6.46 8.78
N SER A 58 -7.84 5.61 9.21
CA SER A 58 -7.84 5.07 10.56
C SER A 58 -6.67 4.12 10.78
N MET A 59 -6.01 4.26 11.94
CA MET A 59 -4.97 3.35 12.43
C MET A 59 -5.49 2.44 13.54
N ASP A 60 -6.80 2.48 13.80
CA ASP A 60 -7.52 1.73 14.83
C ASP A 60 -7.99 0.37 14.32
#